data_AF-A0A6M4M8Y9-F1
#
_entry.id   AF-A0A6M4M8Y9-F1
#
_cell.length_a   1.000
_cell.length_b   1.000
_cell.length_c   1.000
_cell.angle_alpha   90.00
_cell.angle_beta   90.00
_cell.angle_gamma   90.00
#
_symmetry.space_group_name_H-M   'P 1'
#
loop_
_entity.id
_entity.type
_entity.pdbx_description
1 polymer ?
#
loop_
_entity_poly.entity_id
_entity_poly.type
_entity_poly.pdbx_seq_one_letter_code
_entity_poly.pdbx_strand_id
1 'polypeptide(L)' 'MKALSPTEYAEEVWGGSVTDKTIRNWINKGIPLKGVDRVETTPTGRYVLFMKEEVKSNIDALFEQMKRKVA' A
#
# COMPACT_ATOMS: atom_id res chain seq x y z
N MET A 1 10.20 2.45 -1.88
CA MET A 1 9.21 1.35 -1.75
C MET A 1 9.02 1.06 -0.27
N LYS A 2 7.78 0.93 0.20
CA LYS A 2 7.46 0.65 1.61
C LYS A 2 7.05 -0.82 1.77
N ALA A 3 7.73 -1.56 2.64
CA ALA A 3 7.39 -2.95 2.95
C ALA A 3 6.57 -3.00 4.24
N LEU A 4 5.41 -3.68 4.19
CA LEU A 4 4.47 -3.79 5.30
C LEU A 4 4.16 -5.26 5.59
N SER A 5 3.93 -5.59 6.84
CA SER A 5 3.27 -6.83 7.25
C SER A 5 1.75 -6.77 6.96
N PRO A 6 1.05 -7.92 6.93
CA PRO A 6 -0.40 -7.94 6.76
C PRO A 6 -1.16 -7.11 7.81
N THR A 7 -0.64 -7.06 9.04
CA THR A 7 -1.22 -6.26 10.13
C THR A 7 -1.05 -4.78 9.86
N GLU A 8 0.17 -4.33 9.57
CA GLU A 8 0.45 -2.91 9.28
C GLU A 8 -0.30 -2.45 8.02
N TYR A 9 -0.39 -3.28 6.99
CA TYR A 9 -1.18 -2.97 5.79
C TYR A 9 -2.67 -2.81 6.11
N ALA A 10 -3.22 -3.66 6.99
CA ALA A 10 -4.62 -3.57 7.40
C ALA A 10 -4.90 -2.27 8.19
N GLU A 11 -3.97 -1.85 9.03
CA GLU A 11 -4.09 -0.58 9.76
C GLU A 11 -3.93 0.63 8.81
N GLU A 12 -2.91 0.63 7.97
CA GLU A 12 -2.56 1.78 7.13
C GLU A 12 -3.55 2.02 5.98
N VAL A 13 -3.97 0.96 5.28
CA VAL A 13 -4.81 1.09 4.08
C VAL A 13 -6.29 1.01 4.41
N TRP A 14 -6.64 0.28 5.46
CA TRP A 14 -8.04 -0.04 5.79
C TRP A 14 -8.46 0.47 7.18
N GLY A 15 -7.59 1.15 7.92
CA GLY A 15 -7.92 1.71 9.24
C GLY A 15 -8.34 0.66 10.27
N GLY A 16 -7.86 -0.58 10.13
CA GLY A 16 -8.26 -1.69 11.01
C GLY A 16 -9.66 -2.27 10.75
N SER A 17 -10.34 -1.84 9.67
CA SER A 17 -11.65 -2.42 9.27
C SER A 17 -11.53 -3.87 8.79
N VAL A 18 -10.34 -4.27 8.35
CA VAL A 18 -10.00 -5.65 7.98
C VAL A 18 -8.92 -6.16 8.92
N THR A 19 -8.91 -7.47 9.17
CA THR A 19 -7.88 -8.12 9.98
C THR A 19 -6.75 -8.65 9.10
N ASP A 20 -5.59 -8.85 9.71
CA ASP A 20 -4.44 -9.54 9.10
C ASP A 20 -4.83 -10.93 8.52
N LYS A 21 -5.77 -11.64 9.14
CA LYS A 21 -6.33 -12.90 8.63
C LYS A 21 -7.06 -12.71 7.29
N THR A 22 -7.85 -11.65 7.17
CA THR A 22 -8.54 -11.32 5.90
C THR A 22 -7.53 -11.02 4.81
N ILE A 23 -6.49 -10.25 5.11
CA ILE A 23 -5.42 -9.94 4.14
C ILE A 23 -4.72 -11.22 3.68
N ARG A 24 -4.35 -12.10 4.62
CA ARG A 24 -3.73 -13.41 4.30
C ARG A 24 -4.63 -14.27 3.43
N ASN A 25 -5.94 -14.28 3.68
CA ASN A 25 -6.91 -14.99 2.85
C ASN A 25 -6.96 -14.42 1.42
N TRP A 26 -6.87 -13.11 1.25
CA TRP A 26 -6.84 -12.48 -0.08
C TRP A 26 -5.57 -12.84 -0.85
N ILE A 27 -4.41 -12.80 -0.18
CA ILE A 27 -3.14 -13.24 -0.77
C ILE A 27 -3.24 -14.69 -1.26
N ASN A 28 -3.75 -15.59 -0.41
CA ASN A 28 -3.89 -17.01 -0.76
C ASN A 28 -4.91 -17.26 -1.88
N LYS A 29 -5.89 -16.38 -2.04
CA LYS A 29 -6.86 -16.42 -3.14
C LYS A 29 -6.37 -15.74 -4.41
N GLY A 30 -5.17 -15.15 -4.40
CA GLY A 30 -4.64 -14.37 -5.53
C GLY A 30 -5.43 -13.08 -5.79
N ILE A 31 -6.14 -12.56 -4.79
CA ILE A 31 -6.90 -11.32 -4.93
C ILE A 31 -5.91 -10.14 -4.90
N PRO A 32 -5.93 -9.25 -5.91
CA PRO A 32 -5.03 -8.10 -5.94
C PRO A 32 -5.30 -7.15 -4.79
N LEU A 33 -4.23 -6.74 -4.10
CA LEU A 33 -4.30 -5.83 -2.96
C LEU A 33 -4.11 -4.37 -3.41
N LYS A 34 -4.92 -3.47 -2.86
CA LYS A 34 -4.89 -2.04 -3.20
C LYS A 34 -3.54 -1.42 -2.82
N GLY A 35 -2.88 -0.77 -3.79
CA GLY A 35 -1.62 -0.08 -3.54
C GLY A 35 -0.42 -1.00 -3.32
N VAL A 36 -0.57 -2.32 -3.46
CA VAL A 36 0.52 -3.30 -3.36
C VAL A 36 1.05 -3.61 -4.76
N ASP A 37 2.36 -3.60 -4.89
CA ASP A 37 3.09 -3.95 -6.11
C ASP A 37 3.32 -5.46 -6.19
N ARG A 38 3.87 -6.04 -5.11
CA ARG A 38 4.12 -7.47 -5.00
C ARG A 38 4.04 -7.94 -3.55
N VAL A 39 3.81 -9.24 -3.40
CA VAL A 39 3.78 -9.93 -2.11
C VAL A 39 4.86 -11.00 -2.14
N GLU A 40 5.70 -11.02 -1.11
CA GLU A 40 6.70 -12.06 -0.91
C GLU A 40 6.42 -12.82 0.39
N THR A 41 6.82 -14.09 0.42
CA THR A 41 6.75 -14.93 1.61
C THR A 41 8.17 -15.15 2.12
N THR A 42 8.42 -14.78 3.38
CA THR A 42 9.71 -15.02 4.01
C THR A 42 9.94 -16.53 4.22
N PRO A 43 11.20 -16.97 4.39
CA PRO A 43 11.50 -18.36 4.76
C PRO A 43 10.80 -18.83 6.06
N THR A 44 10.42 -17.88 6.93
CA THR A 44 9.66 -18.11 8.17
C THR A 44 8.14 -18.19 7.95
N GLY A 45 7.67 -18.13 6.70
CA GLY A 45 6.26 -18.21 6.34
C GLY A 45 5.45 -16.93 6.60
N ARG A 46 6.12 -15.79 6.82
CA ARG A 46 5.46 -14.49 6.99
C ARG A 46 5.29 -13.81 5.63
N TYR A 47 4.18 -13.09 5.45
CA TYR A 47 3.98 -12.29 4.24
C TYR A 47 4.60 -10.90 4.43
N VAL A 48 5.19 -10.39 3.35
CA VAL A 48 5.69 -9.02 3.23
C VAL A 48 5.05 -8.41 1.99
N LEU A 49 4.34 -7.31 2.19
CA LEU A 49 3.63 -6.59 1.14
C LEU A 49 4.46 -5.36 0.75
N PHE A 50 4.87 -5.31 -0.51
CA PHE A 50 5.60 -4.17 -1.04
C PHE A 50 4.61 -3.19 -1.66
N MET A 51 4.46 -2.03 -1.03
CA MET A 51 3.60 -0.97 -1.53
C MET A 51 4.20 -0.33 -2.78
N LYS A 52 3.34 -0.02 -3.76
CA LYS A 52 3.70 0.83 -4.89
C LYS A 52 4.18 2.16 -4.34
N GLU A 53 5.30 2.66 -4.87
CA GLU A 53 5.63 4.07 -4.67
C GLU A 53 4.54 4.89 -5.31
N GLU A 54 3.79 5.65 -4.50
CA GLU A 54 2.95 6.70 -5.04
C GLU A 54 3.87 7.70 -5.73
N VAL A 55 3.94 7.62 -7.05
CA VAL A 55 4.49 8.67 -7.89
C VAL A 55 3.62 9.89 -7.65
N LYS A 56 4.09 10.78 -6.76
CA LYS A 56 3.60 12.12 -6.43
C LYS A 56 2.13 12.36 -6.75
N SER A 57 1.33 12.34 -5.69
CA SER A 57 -0.07 12.77 -5.63
C SER A 57 -0.36 13.95 -6.57
N ASN A 58 -1.49 13.91 -7.27
CA ASN A 58 -2.05 15.02 -8.05
C ASN A 58 -2.07 16.35 -7.28
N ILE A 59 -2.01 16.31 -5.94
CA ILE A 59 -1.88 17.46 -5.06
C ILE A 59 -0.55 18.19 -5.27
N ASP A 60 0.58 17.49 -5.41
CA ASP A 60 1.88 18.13 -5.70
C ASP A 60 1.87 18.82 -7.07
N ALA A 61 1.24 18.18 -8.07
CA ALA A 61 1.06 18.79 -9.39
C ALA A 61 0.16 20.04 -9.32
N LEU A 62 -0.89 20.01 -8.51
CA LEU A 62 -1.78 21.15 -8.27
C LEU A 62 -1.05 22.29 -7.55
N PHE A 63 -0.25 21.98 -6.53
CA PHE A 63 0.58 22.96 -5.80
C PHE A 63 1.62 23.62 -6.71
N GLU A 64 2.26 22.86 -7.59
CA GLU A 64 3.19 23.41 -8.58
C GLU A 64 2.49 24.27 -9.63
N GLN A 65 1.27 23.91 -10.06
CA GLN A 65 0.46 24.78 -10.92
C GLN A 65 0.03 26.08 -10.22
N MET A 66 -0.31 26.03 -8.93
CA MET A 66 -0.64 27.23 -8.15
C MET A 66 0.57 28.16 -7.97
N LYS A 67 1.76 27.63 -7.67
CA LYS A 67 2.99 28.45 -7.57
C LYS A 67 3.32 29.16 -8.88
N ARG A 68 3.09 28.53 -10.03
CA ARG A 68 3.35 29.13 -11.35
C ARG A 68 2.37 30.23 -11.75
N LYS A 69 1.18 30.30 -11.14
CA LYS A 69 0.17 31.33 -11.43
C LYS A 69 0.34 32.61 -10.59
N VAL A 70 1.12 32.54 -9.51
CA VAL A 70 1.34 33.65 -8.56
C VAL A 70 2.68 34.36 -8.82
N ALA A 71 3.54 33.80 -9.67
CA ALA A 71 4.82 34.37 -10.09
C ALA A 71 4.70 35.18 -11.39
#